data_AF-A0A7V5ESA2-F1
#
_entry.id   AF-A0A7V5ESA2-F1
#
_cell.length_a   1.000
_cell.length_b   1.000
_cell.length_c   1.000
_cell.angle_alpha   90.00
_cell.angle_beta   90.00
_cell.angle_gamma   90.00
#
_symmetry.space_group_name_H-M   'P 1'
#
loop_
_entity.id
_entity.type
_entity.pdbx_description
1 polymer ?
#
loop_
_entity_poly.entity_id
_entity_poly.type
_entity_poly.pdbx_seq_one_letter_code
_entity_poly.pdbx_strand_id
1 'polypeptide(L)'
;MRRPHVFRSLRVWLTPGIHIKRWLLVLMLGITMISLGLAYLLRALYLAGPYPPFVYWLTLQFLPHEVRAALFGAVGIGLTVWAFVRLSESLLEPFTEPGEDVAVQLYRHRQRQRGPRIVCIGGGTGMPSVLRGLKAYTANITAIVTVADDGGSSGRLRREMGLLPPGDFRNNLAALSEAEEITQRLFQYRFPEGTGLRGHAFGNLYLAAMAGVTGSFEQGLLMSNRVLAVRGLVLPSTLELVQLLADVQDEEGRIERIYGESLIPKLGRGRRIRRVYLEPDDPKAYPEAIKAILNADMIIAGPGSLYTSVIPNLLVPEITEALAAARAVKVYVCNIATQPGETDGYDVHDHLAALESHANRKLFHFVLANDHIPRQPPAGEGSEWVQLPQQRHGGYRLITADLQDRERPWRHDPEKMGRALMEILSKYG
;
A
#
# COMPACT_ATOMS: atom_id res chain seq x y z
N MET A 1 26.88 -24.70 17.98
CA MET A 1 26.73 -23.72 19.08
C MET A 1 26.19 -22.41 18.54
N ARG A 2 24.89 -22.14 18.71
CA ARG A 2 24.26 -20.85 18.35
C ARG A 2 24.61 -19.82 19.43
N ARG A 3 25.28 -18.74 19.07
CA ARG A 3 25.46 -17.58 19.98
C ARG A 3 24.08 -17.02 20.35
N PRO A 4 23.83 -16.63 21.61
CA PRO A 4 22.53 -16.12 22.02
C PRO A 4 22.20 -14.81 21.29
N HIS A 5 21.00 -14.74 20.69
CA HIS A 5 20.47 -13.59 19.94
C HIS A 5 20.35 -12.30 20.77
N VAL A 6 20.50 -12.38 22.09
CA VAL A 6 20.28 -11.29 23.07
C VAL A 6 21.17 -10.06 22.83
N PHE A 7 22.43 -10.24 22.41
CA PHE A 7 23.35 -9.10 22.24
C PHE A 7 23.12 -8.29 20.96
N ARG A 8 22.43 -8.86 19.95
CA ARG A 8 22.14 -8.15 18.70
C ARG A 8 20.97 -7.16 18.89
N SER A 9 19.98 -7.51 19.71
CA SER A 9 18.82 -6.64 19.97
C SER A 9 19.22 -5.37 20.74
N LEU A 10 20.06 -5.47 21.78
CA LEU A 10 20.50 -4.34 22.61
C LEU A 10 21.09 -3.16 21.82
N ARG A 11 21.86 -3.43 20.75
CA ARG A 11 22.42 -2.39 19.89
C ARG A 11 21.35 -1.69 19.05
N VAL A 12 20.30 -2.40 18.65
CA VAL A 12 19.19 -1.83 17.87
C VAL A 12 18.33 -0.91 18.75
N TRP A 13 18.09 -1.28 20.01
CA TRP A 13 17.40 -0.41 20.98
C TRP A 13 18.14 0.90 21.28
N LEU A 14 19.46 0.93 21.08
CA LEU A 14 20.32 2.11 21.26
C LEU A 14 20.45 2.97 19.98
N THR A 15 19.81 2.62 18.87
CA THR A 15 19.88 3.43 17.64
C THR A 15 19.20 4.81 17.82
N PRO A 16 19.74 5.89 17.22
CA PRO A 16 19.10 7.21 17.24
C PRO A 16 17.75 7.17 16.52
N GLY A 17 16.70 7.79 17.11
CA GLY A 17 15.37 7.89 16.49
C GLY A 17 14.26 7.11 17.22
N ILE A 18 14.61 6.24 18.16
CA ILE A 18 13.64 5.59 19.04
C ILE A 18 13.46 6.44 20.31
N HIS A 19 12.29 7.06 20.50
CA HIS A 19 11.97 7.94 21.66
C HIS A 19 12.03 7.25 23.04
N ILE A 20 12.34 5.95 23.08
CA ILE A 20 12.44 5.13 24.28
C ILE A 20 13.59 5.61 25.18
N LYS A 21 14.66 6.21 24.63
CA LYS A 21 15.79 6.71 25.43
C LYS A 21 15.39 7.72 26.50
N ARG A 22 14.44 8.62 26.18
CA ARG A 22 13.96 9.64 27.13
C ARG A 22 13.19 8.98 28.28
N TRP A 23 12.30 8.06 27.96
CA TRP A 23 11.50 7.33 28.95
C TRP A 23 12.33 6.35 29.78
N LEU A 24 13.34 5.72 29.19
CA LEU A 24 14.25 4.83 29.88
C LEU A 24 15.15 5.60 30.86
N LEU A 25 15.55 6.82 30.51
CA LEU A 25 16.24 7.73 31.43
C LEU A 25 15.33 8.16 32.59
N VAL A 26 14.07 8.52 32.32
CA VAL A 26 13.07 8.82 33.36
C VAL A 26 12.85 7.63 34.29
N LEU A 27 12.74 6.42 33.73
CA LEU A 27 12.59 5.18 34.51
C LEU A 27 13.83 4.92 35.38
N MET A 28 15.04 5.05 34.82
CA MET A 28 16.29 4.90 35.59
C MET A 28 16.39 5.93 36.71
N LEU A 29 16.02 7.18 36.46
CA LEU A 29 16.00 8.23 37.48
C LEU A 29 14.98 7.91 38.58
N GLY A 30 13.78 7.46 38.21
CA GLY A 30 12.73 7.04 39.15
C GLY A 30 13.16 5.88 40.03
N ILE A 31 13.73 4.82 39.43
CA ILE A 31 14.28 3.67 40.18
C ILE A 31 15.39 4.15 41.12
N THR A 32 16.30 4.99 40.65
CA THR A 32 17.40 5.52 41.48
C THR A 32 16.86 6.29 42.69
N MET A 33 15.87 7.15 42.52
CA MET A 33 15.25 7.90 43.62
C MET A 33 14.55 6.99 44.62
N ILE A 34 13.81 5.98 44.14
CA ILE A 34 13.17 4.97 45.01
C ILE A 34 14.23 4.17 45.77
N SER A 35 15.29 3.71 45.09
CA SER A 35 16.40 2.97 45.71
C SER A 35 17.11 3.82 46.77
N LEU A 36 17.33 5.11 46.50
CA LEU A 36 17.95 6.03 47.45
C LEU A 36 17.06 6.25 48.68
N GLY A 37 15.76 6.46 48.48
CA GLY A 37 14.77 6.61 49.57
C GLY A 37 14.68 5.35 50.43
N LEU A 38 14.64 4.18 49.79
CA LEU A 38 14.65 2.89 50.49
C LEU A 38 15.96 2.67 51.24
N ALA A 39 17.10 3.06 50.68
CA ALA A 39 18.39 2.96 51.34
C ALA A 39 18.46 3.84 52.60
N TYR A 40 17.95 5.06 52.55
CA TYR A 40 17.84 5.93 53.73
C TYR A 40 16.91 5.33 54.80
N LEU A 41 15.75 4.81 54.39
CA LEU A 41 14.82 4.14 55.30
C LEU A 41 15.44 2.90 55.95
N LEU A 42 16.09 2.03 55.16
CA LEU A 42 16.76 0.84 55.65
C LEU A 42 17.92 1.18 56.59
N ARG A 43 18.69 2.25 56.31
CA ARG A 43 19.75 2.73 57.21
C ARG A 43 19.17 3.26 58.52
N ALA A 44 18.10 4.05 58.45
CA ALA A 44 17.42 4.56 59.64
C ALA A 44 16.86 3.40 60.49
N LEU A 45 16.23 2.42 59.83
CA LEU A 45 15.77 1.21 60.48
C LEU A 45 16.92 0.45 61.11
N TYR A 46 18.05 0.25 60.41
CA TYR A 46 19.24 -0.46 60.89
C TYR A 46 19.90 0.19 62.12
N LEU A 47 19.75 1.50 62.30
CA LEU A 47 20.27 2.22 63.46
C LEU A 47 19.31 2.25 64.66
N ALA A 48 18.06 1.80 64.48
CA ALA A 48 16.98 2.03 65.46
C ALA A 48 16.86 1.00 66.60
N GLY A 49 17.58 -0.13 66.59
CA GLY A 49 17.56 -1.04 67.73
C GLY A 49 18.15 -2.44 67.49
N PRO A 50 18.07 -3.34 68.49
CA PRO A 50 18.55 -4.70 68.36
C PRO A 50 17.62 -5.53 67.46
N TYR A 51 18.17 -6.14 66.42
CA TYR A 51 17.42 -7.02 65.51
C TYR A 51 17.44 -8.48 65.96
N PRO A 52 16.43 -9.26 65.57
CA PRO A 52 16.46 -10.71 65.72
C PRO A 52 17.67 -11.35 65.02
N PRO A 53 18.19 -12.50 65.52
CA PRO A 53 19.39 -13.16 64.98
C PRO A 53 19.35 -13.52 63.49
N PHE A 54 18.17 -13.72 62.90
CA PHE A 54 18.05 -14.06 61.47
C PHE A 54 18.49 -12.90 60.54
N VAL A 55 18.44 -11.65 61.01
CA VAL A 55 18.83 -10.47 60.21
C VAL A 55 20.31 -10.49 59.88
N TYR A 56 21.15 -11.03 60.77
CA TYR A 56 22.59 -11.21 60.55
C TYR A 56 22.88 -12.04 59.29
N TRP A 57 22.15 -13.15 59.12
CA TRP A 57 22.29 -14.07 58.00
C TRP A 57 21.65 -13.50 56.72
N LEU A 58 20.47 -12.90 56.83
CA LEU A 58 19.75 -12.32 55.70
C LEU A 58 20.52 -11.15 55.06
N THR A 59 21.16 -10.33 55.88
CA THR A 59 21.95 -9.16 55.42
C THR A 59 23.43 -9.49 55.26
N LEU A 60 23.83 -10.77 55.27
CA LEU A 60 25.19 -11.24 55.03
C LEU A 60 26.25 -10.48 55.85
N GLN A 61 26.00 -10.24 57.13
CA GLN A 61 26.88 -9.43 58.00
C GLN A 61 28.24 -10.08 58.29
N PHE A 62 28.38 -11.38 58.03
CA PHE A 62 29.65 -12.09 58.11
C PHE A 62 30.64 -11.70 56.99
N LEU A 63 30.19 -11.00 55.94
CA LEU A 63 31.03 -10.50 54.86
C LEU A 63 31.43 -9.03 55.09
N PRO A 64 32.63 -8.61 54.65
CA PRO A 64 33.02 -7.21 54.65
C PRO A 64 32.01 -6.35 53.87
N HIS A 65 31.84 -5.10 54.32
CA HIS A 65 30.87 -4.16 53.75
C HIS A 65 30.99 -4.04 52.22
N GLU A 66 32.23 -3.92 51.73
CA GLU A 66 32.54 -3.76 50.30
C GLU A 66 32.10 -4.97 49.47
N VAL A 67 32.33 -6.18 49.97
CA VAL A 67 32.01 -7.43 49.27
C VAL A 67 30.49 -7.60 49.18
N ARG A 68 29.79 -7.28 50.26
CA ARG A 68 28.32 -7.34 50.29
C ARG A 68 27.69 -6.31 49.36
N ALA A 69 28.20 -5.08 49.34
CA ALA A 69 27.71 -4.04 48.44
C ALA A 69 27.90 -4.44 46.97
N ALA A 70 29.08 -4.97 46.63
CA ALA A 70 29.36 -5.48 45.29
C ALA A 70 28.44 -6.65 44.90
N LEU A 71 28.18 -7.59 45.81
CA LEU A 71 27.31 -8.75 45.57
C LEU A 71 25.86 -8.33 45.30
N PHE A 72 25.27 -7.52 46.19
CA PHE A 72 23.89 -7.04 46.00
C PHE A 72 23.77 -6.15 44.76
N GLY A 73 24.77 -5.31 44.47
CA GLY A 73 24.82 -4.52 43.25
C GLY A 73 24.85 -5.37 41.99
N ALA A 74 25.74 -6.37 41.93
CA ALA A 74 25.87 -7.26 40.77
C ALA A 74 24.61 -8.11 40.55
N VAL A 75 24.05 -8.69 41.62
CA VAL A 75 22.79 -9.46 41.55
C VAL A 75 21.63 -8.56 41.13
N GLY A 76 21.53 -7.35 41.68
CA GLY A 76 20.50 -6.37 41.34
C GLY A 76 20.54 -5.93 39.87
N ILE A 77 21.73 -5.64 39.35
CA ILE A 77 21.95 -5.33 37.93
C ILE A 77 21.57 -6.55 37.07
N GLY A 78 22.02 -7.75 37.45
CA GLY A 78 21.70 -8.99 36.73
C GLY A 78 20.20 -9.26 36.65
N LEU A 79 19.48 -9.15 37.77
CA LEU A 79 18.03 -9.33 37.84
C LEU A 79 17.29 -8.25 37.05
N THR A 80 17.74 -7.00 37.09
CA THR A 80 17.11 -5.90 36.35
C THR A 80 17.28 -6.08 34.84
N VAL A 81 18.48 -6.45 34.39
CA VAL A 81 18.74 -6.77 32.98
C VAL A 81 17.90 -7.97 32.54
N TRP A 82 17.85 -9.03 33.34
CA TRP A 82 17.06 -10.22 33.05
C TRP A 82 15.55 -9.92 32.99
N ALA A 83 15.03 -9.18 33.96
CA ALA A 83 13.63 -8.77 34.01
C ALA A 83 13.26 -7.86 32.83
N PHE A 84 14.14 -6.91 32.48
CA PHE A 84 13.93 -6.04 31.31
C PHE A 84 13.86 -6.85 30.01
N VAL A 85 14.78 -7.80 29.82
CA VAL A 85 14.79 -8.69 28.64
C VAL A 85 13.50 -9.52 28.61
N ARG A 86 13.14 -10.19 29.71
CA ARG A 86 11.93 -11.03 29.78
C ARG A 86 10.64 -10.25 29.59
N LEU A 87 10.52 -9.06 30.17
CA LEU A 87 9.36 -8.19 29.97
C LEU A 87 9.27 -7.72 28.51
N SER A 88 10.40 -7.38 27.89
CA SER A 88 10.41 -6.99 26.49
C SER A 88 9.98 -8.13 25.57
N GLU A 89 10.42 -9.36 25.85
CA GLU A 89 10.00 -10.54 25.09
C GLU A 89 8.50 -10.83 25.28
N SER A 90 8.02 -10.87 26.53
CA SER A 90 6.63 -11.22 26.85
C SER A 90 5.60 -10.22 26.32
N LEU A 91 5.93 -8.92 26.25
CA LEU A 91 5.03 -7.91 25.72
C LEU A 91 4.99 -7.88 24.18
N LEU A 92 6.02 -8.41 23.53
CA LEU A 92 6.21 -8.35 22.09
C LEU A 92 5.88 -9.67 21.39
N GLU A 93 5.85 -10.78 22.13
CA GLU A 93 5.46 -12.11 21.64
C GLU A 93 4.14 -12.13 20.85
N PRO A 94 3.08 -11.37 21.22
CA PRO A 94 1.84 -11.32 20.43
C PRO A 94 1.97 -10.58 19.09
N PHE A 95 3.07 -9.84 18.87
CA PHE A 95 3.27 -8.96 17.70
C PHE A 95 4.42 -9.42 16.79
N THR A 96 5.09 -10.53 17.12
CA THR A 96 6.26 -11.02 16.39
C THR A 96 5.91 -12.21 15.50
N GLU A 97 6.14 -12.07 14.20
CA GLU A 97 6.21 -13.23 13.29
C GLU A 97 7.39 -14.14 13.67
N PRO A 98 7.28 -15.48 13.52
CA PRO A 98 8.33 -16.40 13.90
C PRO A 98 9.63 -16.15 13.08
N GLY A 99 10.67 -15.60 13.72
CA GLY A 99 12.04 -15.59 13.18
C GLY A 99 12.71 -14.24 12.93
N GLU A 100 12.05 -13.09 13.13
CA GLU A 100 12.66 -11.76 13.01
C GLU A 100 12.82 -11.03 14.37
N ASP A 101 13.88 -10.23 14.51
CA ASP A 101 14.15 -9.42 15.71
C ASP A 101 13.17 -8.25 15.80
N VAL A 102 12.46 -8.15 16.93
CA VAL A 102 11.40 -7.15 17.18
C VAL A 102 11.89 -5.72 16.97
N ALA A 103 13.14 -5.46 17.32
CA ALA A 103 13.72 -4.13 17.18
C ALA A 103 13.88 -3.75 15.70
N VAL A 104 14.17 -4.72 14.82
CA VAL A 104 14.24 -4.52 13.37
C VAL A 104 12.86 -4.28 12.78
N GLN A 105 11.82 -4.97 13.26
CA GLN A 105 10.43 -4.74 12.84
C GLN A 105 9.94 -3.34 13.22
N LEU A 106 10.20 -2.90 14.45
CA LEU A 106 9.87 -1.54 14.90
C LEU A 106 10.62 -0.46 14.12
N TYR A 107 11.91 -0.70 13.80
CA TYR A 107 12.70 0.20 12.98
C TYR A 107 12.14 0.31 11.56
N ARG A 108 11.87 -0.82 10.90
CA ARG A 108 11.26 -0.85 9.56
C ARG A 108 9.88 -0.17 9.55
N HIS A 109 9.06 -0.40 10.57
CA HIS A 109 7.74 0.23 10.69
C HIS A 109 7.84 1.76 10.74
N ARG A 110 8.75 2.31 11.56
CA ARG A 110 8.98 3.77 11.60
C ARG A 110 9.60 4.33 10.33
N GLN A 111 10.53 3.60 9.72
CA GLN A 111 11.14 4.03 8.47
C GLN A 111 10.09 4.14 7.36
N ARG A 112 9.16 3.17 7.28
CA ARG A 112 8.03 3.19 6.34
C ARG A 112 7.06 4.35 6.60
N GLN A 113 6.80 4.71 7.86
CA GLN A 113 5.97 5.88 8.20
C GLN A 113 6.60 7.21 7.73
N ARG A 114 7.94 7.27 7.67
CA ARG A 114 8.70 8.38 7.09
C ARG A 114 9.07 8.18 5.63
N GLY A 115 8.51 7.16 4.98
CA GLY A 115 8.74 6.86 3.58
C GLY A 115 8.12 7.91 2.65
N PRO A 116 8.49 7.89 1.35
CA PRO A 116 7.96 8.83 0.37
C PRO A 116 6.43 8.71 0.22
N ARG A 117 5.79 9.82 -0.11
CA ARG A 117 4.37 9.89 -0.45
C ARG A 117 4.20 9.48 -1.91
N ILE A 118 3.57 8.34 -2.13
CA ILE A 118 3.38 7.78 -3.48
C ILE A 118 1.90 7.75 -3.80
N VAL A 119 1.53 8.36 -4.92
CA VAL A 119 0.17 8.32 -5.46
C VAL A 119 0.14 7.37 -6.65
N CYS A 120 -0.78 6.41 -6.65
CA CYS A 120 -1.02 5.51 -7.77
C CYS A 120 -2.40 5.79 -8.36
N ILE A 121 -2.49 5.97 -9.68
CA ILE A 121 -3.71 6.33 -10.40
C ILE A 121 -4.05 5.23 -11.39
N GLY A 122 -5.25 4.67 -11.29
CA GLY A 122 -5.71 3.64 -12.19
C GLY A 122 -6.92 2.87 -11.66
N GLY A 123 -6.98 1.58 -11.97
CA GLY A 123 -8.09 0.71 -11.63
C GLY A 123 -7.80 -0.74 -12.01
N GLY A 124 -8.83 -1.56 -11.95
CA GLY A 124 -8.80 -2.96 -12.38
C GLY A 124 -7.87 -3.85 -11.54
N THR A 125 -7.27 -4.83 -12.21
CA THR A 125 -6.53 -5.92 -11.54
C THR A 125 -5.00 -5.79 -11.57
N GLY A 126 -4.47 -4.77 -12.25
CA GLY A 126 -3.03 -4.48 -12.33
C GLY A 126 -2.52 -3.65 -11.16
N MET A 127 -3.26 -2.60 -10.77
CA MET A 127 -2.92 -1.70 -9.67
C MET A 127 -2.59 -2.42 -8.34
N PRO A 128 -3.33 -3.48 -7.93
CA PRO A 128 -2.99 -4.27 -6.76
C PRO A 128 -1.55 -4.80 -6.71
N SER A 129 -0.91 -5.12 -7.84
CA SER A 129 0.48 -5.57 -7.85
C SER A 129 1.45 -4.45 -7.48
N VAL A 130 1.25 -3.22 -8.01
CA VAL A 130 2.03 -2.04 -7.63
C VAL A 130 1.86 -1.75 -6.14
N LEU A 131 0.62 -1.72 -5.67
CA LEU A 131 0.32 -1.41 -4.27
C LEU A 131 0.99 -2.41 -3.32
N ARG A 132 0.87 -3.72 -3.57
CA ARG A 132 1.55 -4.75 -2.77
C ARG A 132 3.07 -4.58 -2.75
N GLY A 133 3.67 -4.26 -3.90
CA GLY A 133 5.10 -4.00 -4.02
C GLY A 133 5.57 -2.81 -3.17
N LEU A 134 4.82 -1.70 -3.22
CA LEU A 134 5.17 -0.46 -2.53
C LEU A 134 5.01 -0.54 -1.00
N LYS A 135 4.13 -1.41 -0.48
CA LYS A 135 3.92 -1.61 0.98
C LYS A 135 5.20 -1.98 1.74
N ALA A 136 6.18 -2.56 1.04
CA ALA A 136 7.47 -2.91 1.62
C ALA A 136 8.32 -1.66 1.93
N TYR A 137 8.09 -0.55 1.23
CA TYR A 137 8.95 0.64 1.21
C TYR A 137 8.34 1.86 1.90
N THR A 138 7.04 2.05 1.82
CA THR A 138 6.36 3.22 2.40
C THR A 138 4.99 2.86 2.97
N ALA A 139 4.56 3.58 4.00
CA ALA A 139 3.19 3.55 4.50
C ALA A 139 2.31 4.66 3.89
N ASN A 140 2.92 5.59 3.15
CA ASN A 140 2.28 6.80 2.63
C ASN A 140 1.83 6.58 1.17
N ILE A 141 1.00 5.57 0.95
CA ILE A 141 0.47 5.20 -0.38
C ILE A 141 -0.95 5.73 -0.52
N THR A 142 -1.26 6.41 -1.63
CA THR A 142 -2.63 6.79 -1.99
C THR A 142 -3.00 6.20 -3.34
N ALA A 143 -4.00 5.33 -3.39
CA ALA A 143 -4.56 4.80 -4.63
C ALA A 143 -5.79 5.63 -5.04
N ILE A 144 -5.74 6.28 -6.20
CA ILE A 144 -6.87 7.00 -6.80
C ILE A 144 -7.49 6.10 -7.86
N VAL A 145 -8.80 5.88 -7.72
CA VAL A 145 -9.54 4.87 -8.46
C VAL A 145 -10.68 5.49 -9.27
N THR A 146 -10.84 5.04 -10.52
CA THR A 146 -11.96 5.45 -11.36
C THR A 146 -13.29 4.91 -10.85
N VAL A 147 -14.37 5.67 -11.03
CA VAL A 147 -15.73 5.29 -10.63
C VAL A 147 -16.64 5.03 -11.84
N ALA A 148 -16.04 4.81 -13.02
CA ALA A 148 -16.76 4.63 -14.28
C ALA A 148 -17.19 3.17 -14.58
N ASP A 149 -16.75 2.20 -13.77
CA ASP A 149 -17.13 0.77 -13.92
C ASP A 149 -18.66 0.58 -13.84
N ASP A 150 -19.19 -0.21 -14.76
CA ASP A 150 -20.61 -0.59 -14.83
C ASP A 150 -20.83 -2.10 -15.01
N GLY A 151 -19.77 -2.88 -14.86
CA GLY A 151 -19.72 -4.32 -15.09
C GLY A 151 -20.01 -5.18 -13.85
N GLY A 152 -20.44 -6.41 -14.11
CA GLY A 152 -20.53 -7.47 -13.11
C GLY A 152 -21.28 -7.11 -11.83
N SER A 153 -20.67 -7.43 -10.68
CA SER A 153 -21.24 -7.13 -9.36
C SER A 153 -21.24 -5.63 -9.03
N SER A 154 -20.26 -4.87 -9.51
CA SER A 154 -20.17 -3.43 -9.24
C SER A 154 -21.30 -2.69 -9.93
N GLY A 155 -21.51 -2.98 -11.22
CA GLY A 155 -22.57 -2.40 -12.03
C GLY A 155 -23.97 -2.67 -11.52
N ARG A 156 -24.23 -3.89 -11.00
CA ARG A 156 -25.52 -4.20 -10.37
C ARG A 156 -25.80 -3.32 -9.16
N LEU A 157 -24.85 -3.22 -8.23
CA LEU A 157 -24.98 -2.37 -7.04
C LEU A 157 -25.13 -0.90 -7.41
N ARG A 158 -24.38 -0.44 -8.42
CA ARG A 158 -24.51 0.91 -8.95
C ARG A 158 -25.92 1.20 -9.46
N ARG A 159 -26.50 0.32 -10.28
CA ARG A 159 -27.86 0.50 -10.84
C ARG A 159 -28.96 0.36 -9.80
N GLU A 160 -28.82 -0.58 -8.87
CA GLU A 160 -29.86 -0.89 -7.89
C GLU A 160 -29.84 0.04 -6.67
N MET A 161 -28.68 0.57 -6.28
CA MET A 161 -28.51 1.36 -5.05
C MET A 161 -27.98 2.78 -5.28
N GLY A 162 -27.67 3.17 -6.52
CA GLY A 162 -27.13 4.50 -6.83
C GLY A 162 -25.76 4.77 -6.21
N LEU A 163 -24.99 3.72 -5.90
CA LEU A 163 -23.67 3.82 -5.28
C LEU A 163 -22.56 3.85 -6.34
N LEU A 164 -21.41 4.45 -5.98
CA LEU A 164 -20.19 4.32 -6.79
C LEU A 164 -19.81 2.84 -6.92
N PRO A 165 -19.26 2.40 -8.07
CA PRO A 165 -18.93 0.99 -8.30
C PRO A 165 -17.83 0.54 -7.33
N PRO A 166 -18.11 -0.43 -6.43
CA PRO A 166 -17.18 -0.78 -5.35
C PRO A 166 -16.01 -1.69 -5.78
N GLY A 167 -16.05 -2.27 -6.98
CA GLY A 167 -15.15 -3.37 -7.38
C GLY A 167 -13.66 -3.02 -7.31
N ASP A 168 -13.27 -1.88 -7.87
CA ASP A 168 -11.88 -1.45 -7.88
C ASP A 168 -11.43 -0.93 -6.51
N PHE A 169 -12.30 -0.25 -5.76
CA PHE A 169 -12.02 0.08 -4.36
C PHE A 169 -11.72 -1.18 -3.55
N ARG A 170 -12.57 -2.21 -3.70
CA ARG A 170 -12.38 -3.50 -3.03
C ARG A 170 -11.02 -4.11 -3.35
N ASN A 171 -10.63 -4.17 -4.63
CA ASN A 171 -9.35 -4.76 -5.04
C ASN A 171 -8.15 -4.01 -4.44
N ASN A 172 -8.20 -2.67 -4.42
CA ASN A 172 -7.11 -1.84 -3.90
C ASN A 172 -7.05 -1.85 -2.36
N LEU A 173 -8.21 -1.84 -1.69
CA LEU A 173 -8.31 -2.02 -0.23
C LEU A 173 -7.72 -3.39 0.18
N ALA A 174 -8.08 -4.47 -0.53
CA ALA A 174 -7.52 -5.79 -0.29
C ALA A 174 -5.99 -5.82 -0.49
N ALA A 175 -5.48 -5.12 -1.51
CA ALA A 175 -4.05 -5.05 -1.79
C ALA A 175 -3.26 -4.34 -0.69
N LEU A 176 -3.85 -3.27 -0.11
CA LEU A 176 -3.22 -2.45 0.92
C LEU A 176 -3.54 -2.92 2.36
N SER A 177 -4.50 -3.81 2.55
CA SER A 177 -4.88 -4.35 3.86
C SER A 177 -3.71 -5.10 4.52
N GLU A 178 -3.55 -4.90 5.82
CA GLU A 178 -2.68 -5.71 6.69
C GLU A 178 -3.49 -6.74 7.49
N ALA A 179 -4.77 -6.93 7.16
CA ALA A 179 -5.62 -7.91 7.82
C ALA A 179 -5.12 -9.34 7.56
N GLU A 180 -5.46 -10.25 8.46
CA GLU A 180 -5.14 -11.67 8.36
C GLU A 180 -5.58 -12.26 7.01
N GLU A 181 -4.87 -13.30 6.56
CA GLU A 181 -5.10 -13.94 5.25
C GLU A 181 -6.57 -14.33 5.05
N ILE A 182 -7.23 -14.79 6.12
CA ILE A 182 -8.65 -15.16 6.08
C ILE A 182 -9.55 -13.96 5.79
N THR A 183 -9.26 -12.78 6.35
CA THR A 183 -10.01 -11.55 6.11
C THR A 183 -9.86 -11.10 4.67
N GLN A 184 -8.65 -11.18 4.10
CA GLN A 184 -8.42 -10.86 2.70
C GLN A 184 -9.18 -11.82 1.77
N ARG A 185 -9.15 -13.12 2.07
CA ARG A 185 -9.90 -14.15 1.33
C ARG A 185 -11.40 -13.94 1.42
N LEU A 186 -11.93 -13.61 2.59
CA LEU A 186 -13.33 -13.28 2.80
C LEU A 186 -13.72 -12.04 1.98
N PHE A 187 -12.91 -10.99 2.02
CA PHE A 187 -13.17 -9.75 1.29
C PHE A 187 -13.22 -9.96 -0.23
N GLN A 188 -12.38 -10.87 -0.74
CA GLN A 188 -12.34 -11.24 -2.15
C GLN A 188 -13.33 -12.35 -2.54
N TYR A 189 -14.02 -12.97 -1.58
CA TYR A 189 -14.96 -14.06 -1.82
C TYR A 189 -16.08 -13.64 -2.77
N ARG A 190 -16.36 -14.49 -3.75
CA ARG A 190 -17.46 -14.32 -4.70
C ARG A 190 -18.46 -15.45 -4.49
N PHE A 191 -19.72 -15.09 -4.25
CA PHE A 191 -20.79 -16.06 -4.04
C PHE A 191 -21.03 -16.86 -5.34
N PRO A 192 -20.83 -18.19 -5.33
CA PRO A 192 -20.99 -19.01 -6.53
C PRO A 192 -22.46 -19.20 -6.90
N GLU A 193 -23.33 -19.23 -5.89
CA GLU A 193 -24.76 -19.55 -5.98
C GLU A 193 -25.57 -18.69 -5.01
N GLY A 194 -26.91 -18.78 -5.09
CA GLY A 194 -27.85 -18.05 -4.24
C GLY A 194 -28.65 -16.99 -5.00
N THR A 195 -29.97 -16.97 -4.77
CA THR A 195 -30.87 -15.97 -5.36
C THR A 195 -30.50 -14.58 -4.88
N GLY A 196 -30.25 -13.65 -5.81
CA GLY A 196 -29.80 -12.29 -5.51
C GLY A 196 -28.31 -12.15 -5.14
N LEU A 197 -27.69 -13.18 -4.56
CA LEU A 197 -26.26 -13.14 -4.17
C LEU A 197 -25.31 -13.67 -5.25
N ARG A 198 -25.78 -14.51 -6.18
CA ARG A 198 -24.93 -15.15 -7.19
C ARG A 198 -24.08 -14.12 -7.96
N GLY A 199 -22.77 -14.36 -7.94
CA GLY A 199 -21.79 -13.51 -8.60
C GLY A 199 -21.47 -12.20 -7.88
N HIS A 200 -22.12 -11.85 -6.77
CA HIS A 200 -21.67 -10.74 -5.93
C HIS A 200 -20.35 -11.09 -5.25
N ALA A 201 -19.49 -10.09 -5.11
CA ALA A 201 -18.35 -10.19 -4.21
C ALA A 201 -18.76 -9.74 -2.81
N PHE A 202 -18.35 -10.47 -1.77
CA PHE A 202 -18.61 -10.07 -0.39
C PHE A 202 -18.07 -8.67 -0.10
N GLY A 203 -16.84 -8.35 -0.51
CA GLY A 203 -16.27 -7.01 -0.32
C GLY A 203 -17.07 -5.88 -1.00
N ASN A 204 -17.77 -6.17 -2.11
CA ASN A 204 -18.65 -5.17 -2.74
C ASN A 204 -19.90 -4.93 -1.89
N LEU A 205 -20.49 -6.00 -1.35
CA LEU A 205 -21.64 -5.91 -0.44
C LEU A 205 -21.26 -5.23 0.87
N TYR A 206 -20.06 -5.51 1.39
CA TYR A 206 -19.50 -4.83 2.55
C TYR A 206 -19.39 -3.32 2.29
N LEU A 207 -18.79 -2.90 1.17
CA LEU A 207 -18.66 -1.47 0.85
C LEU A 207 -20.02 -0.79 0.68
N ALA A 208 -20.98 -1.48 0.06
CA ALA A 208 -22.35 -0.97 -0.05
C ALA A 208 -23.03 -0.82 1.32
N ALA A 209 -22.90 -1.83 2.19
CA ALA A 209 -23.43 -1.77 3.55
C ALA A 209 -22.75 -0.68 4.39
N MET A 210 -21.43 -0.52 4.27
CA MET A 210 -20.68 0.55 4.94
C MET A 210 -21.14 1.93 4.50
N ALA A 211 -21.38 2.14 3.21
CA ALA A 211 -21.96 3.39 2.70
C ALA A 211 -23.35 3.65 3.30
N GLY A 212 -24.20 2.63 3.38
CA GLY A 212 -25.52 2.73 4.00
C GLY A 212 -25.48 3.07 5.50
N VAL A 213 -24.57 2.44 6.25
CA VAL A 213 -24.41 2.66 7.70
C VAL A 213 -23.82 4.04 8.01
N THR A 214 -22.87 4.50 7.20
CA THR A 214 -22.20 5.79 7.41
C THR A 214 -22.93 6.98 6.76
N GLY A 215 -23.97 6.71 5.97
CA GLY A 215 -24.79 7.71 5.28
C GLY A 215 -24.18 8.26 3.99
N SER A 216 -22.94 7.90 3.63
CA SER A 216 -22.33 8.29 2.35
C SER A 216 -21.25 7.29 1.93
N PHE A 217 -21.02 7.17 0.62
CA PHE A 217 -19.95 6.31 0.11
C PHE A 217 -18.56 6.75 0.58
N GLU A 218 -18.33 8.06 0.63
CA GLU A 218 -17.07 8.66 1.10
C GLU A 218 -16.74 8.23 2.55
N GLN A 219 -17.66 8.44 3.48
CA GLN A 219 -17.47 8.05 4.88
C GLN A 219 -17.36 6.52 5.02
N GLY A 220 -18.12 5.77 4.22
CA GLY A 220 -18.03 4.31 4.14
C GLY A 220 -16.65 3.83 3.72
N LEU A 221 -16.04 4.47 2.72
CA LEU A 221 -14.70 4.17 2.26
C LEU A 221 -13.63 4.55 3.29
N LEU A 222 -13.73 5.73 3.91
CA LEU A 222 -12.83 6.16 4.99
C LEU A 222 -12.88 5.21 6.18
N MET A 223 -14.07 4.75 6.58
CA MET A 223 -14.23 3.78 7.66
C MET A 223 -13.67 2.40 7.27
N SER A 224 -13.89 1.99 6.01
CA SER A 224 -13.36 0.73 5.48
C SER A 224 -11.82 0.68 5.49
N ASN A 225 -11.16 1.81 5.19
CA ASN A 225 -9.70 1.92 5.32
C ASN A 225 -9.23 1.61 6.76
N ARG A 226 -9.99 2.03 7.79
CA ARG A 226 -9.68 1.76 9.20
C ARG A 226 -9.96 0.31 9.60
N VAL A 227 -11.15 -0.20 9.26
CA VAL A 227 -11.58 -1.57 9.63
C VAL A 227 -10.66 -2.63 9.02
N LEU A 228 -10.23 -2.42 7.78
CA LEU A 228 -9.34 -3.35 7.06
C LEU A 228 -7.85 -3.11 7.35
N ALA A 229 -7.52 -2.23 8.31
CA ALA A 229 -6.15 -1.85 8.67
C ALA A 229 -5.28 -1.56 7.42
N VAL A 230 -5.81 -0.73 6.52
CA VAL A 230 -5.20 -0.42 5.23
C VAL A 230 -3.94 0.42 5.43
N ARG A 231 -2.82 -0.02 4.85
CA ARG A 231 -1.57 0.74 4.81
C ARG A 231 -1.60 1.76 3.67
N GLY A 232 -2.21 2.90 3.93
CA GLY A 232 -2.38 3.98 2.96
C GLY A 232 -3.83 4.43 2.87
N LEU A 233 -4.21 5.00 1.73
CA LEU A 233 -5.56 5.45 1.44
C LEU A 233 -6.00 4.95 0.05
N VAL A 234 -7.26 4.55 -0.07
CA VAL A 234 -7.92 4.36 -1.35
C VAL A 234 -8.98 5.45 -1.49
N LEU A 235 -8.89 6.24 -2.56
CA LEU A 235 -9.72 7.42 -2.81
C LEU A 235 -10.39 7.32 -4.20
N PRO A 236 -11.60 7.84 -4.37
CA PRO A 236 -12.23 7.96 -5.69
C PRO A 236 -11.58 9.10 -6.49
N SER A 237 -11.62 9.02 -7.81
CA SER A 237 -11.29 10.16 -8.67
C SER A 237 -12.33 11.28 -8.58
N THR A 238 -13.60 10.91 -8.46
CA THR A 238 -14.76 11.78 -8.28
C THR A 238 -15.82 11.08 -7.43
N LEU A 239 -16.62 11.87 -6.70
CA LEU A 239 -17.81 11.36 -6.00
C LEU A 239 -19.07 11.36 -6.89
N GLU A 240 -18.97 11.91 -8.11
CA GLU A 240 -20.06 11.94 -9.07
C GLU A 240 -20.21 10.59 -9.78
N LEU A 241 -21.46 10.23 -10.10
CA LEU A 241 -21.76 9.02 -10.87
C LEU A 241 -21.48 9.27 -12.35
N VAL A 242 -20.30 8.85 -12.82
CA VAL A 242 -19.88 9.01 -14.22
C VAL A 242 -19.96 7.71 -15.00
N GLN A 243 -20.37 7.75 -16.26
CA GLN A 243 -20.30 6.62 -17.18
C GLN A 243 -19.14 6.81 -18.16
N LEU A 244 -18.47 5.74 -18.54
CA LEU A 244 -17.46 5.77 -19.59
C LEU A 244 -18.11 5.53 -20.95
N LEU A 245 -17.73 6.33 -21.93
CA LEU A 245 -18.15 6.19 -23.32
C LEU A 245 -16.93 6.09 -24.22
N ALA A 246 -17.07 5.40 -25.34
CA ALA A 246 -16.01 5.23 -26.33
C ALA A 246 -16.53 5.52 -27.75
N ASP A 247 -15.81 6.35 -28.49
CA ASP A 247 -15.98 6.45 -29.95
C ASP A 247 -15.05 5.40 -30.59
N VAL A 248 -15.66 4.42 -31.27
CA VAL A 248 -14.98 3.25 -31.84
C VAL A 248 -15.10 3.28 -33.35
N GLN A 249 -13.98 3.05 -34.03
CA GLN A 249 -13.93 2.97 -35.49
C GLN A 249 -13.92 1.50 -35.95
N ASP A 250 -14.76 1.15 -36.92
CA ASP A 250 -14.75 -0.16 -37.60
C ASP A 250 -13.74 -0.21 -38.76
N GLU A 251 -13.61 -1.38 -39.41
CA GLU A 251 -12.70 -1.59 -40.54
C GLU A 251 -13.06 -0.74 -41.77
N GLU A 252 -14.34 -0.38 -41.94
CA GLU A 252 -14.80 0.52 -43.00
C GLU A 252 -14.63 2.01 -42.65
N GLY A 253 -14.11 2.32 -41.47
CA GLY A 253 -13.83 3.67 -41.00
C GLY A 253 -15.02 4.41 -40.38
N ARG A 254 -16.19 3.77 -40.23
CA ARG A 254 -17.37 4.34 -39.56
C ARG A 254 -17.14 4.42 -38.07
N ILE A 255 -17.68 5.47 -37.45
CA ILE A 255 -17.55 5.71 -36.01
C ILE A 255 -18.88 5.36 -35.33
N GLU A 256 -18.82 4.45 -34.37
CA GLU A 256 -19.93 4.09 -33.48
C GLU A 256 -19.59 4.51 -32.04
N ARG A 257 -20.59 5.03 -31.34
CA ARG A 257 -20.49 5.39 -29.92
C ARG A 257 -20.99 4.27 -29.04
N ILE A 258 -20.13 3.79 -28.15
CA ILE A 258 -20.41 2.73 -27.18
C ILE A 258 -20.59 3.35 -25.79
N TYR A 259 -21.64 2.93 -25.10
CA TYR A 259 -22.01 3.42 -23.77
C TYR A 259 -21.71 2.35 -22.73
N GLY A 260 -20.89 2.68 -21.74
CA GLY A 260 -20.56 1.79 -20.64
C GLY A 260 -19.22 1.07 -20.81
N GLU A 261 -18.50 0.97 -19.69
CA GLU A 261 -17.17 0.38 -19.62
C GLU A 261 -17.18 -1.10 -20.02
N SER A 262 -18.15 -1.86 -19.52
CA SER A 262 -18.17 -3.32 -19.67
C SER A 262 -18.50 -3.83 -21.07
N LEU A 263 -18.85 -2.93 -22.00
CA LEU A 263 -19.06 -3.23 -23.42
C LEU A 263 -17.80 -2.97 -24.26
N ILE A 264 -16.89 -2.13 -23.80
CA ILE A 264 -15.69 -1.73 -24.57
C ILE A 264 -14.77 -2.93 -24.84
N PRO A 265 -14.43 -3.81 -23.88
CA PRO A 265 -13.60 -4.98 -24.18
C PRO A 265 -14.31 -6.04 -25.04
N LYS A 266 -15.62 -5.92 -25.29
CA LYS A 266 -16.43 -6.90 -26.04
C LYS A 266 -16.58 -6.56 -27.52
N LEU A 267 -15.91 -5.49 -27.99
CA LEU A 267 -16.05 -5.01 -29.36
C LEU A 267 -15.56 -6.01 -30.42
N GLY A 268 -14.74 -6.99 -30.04
CA GLY A 268 -14.17 -7.96 -30.96
C GLY A 268 -13.01 -7.38 -31.78
N ARG A 269 -12.42 -8.22 -32.65
CA ARG A 269 -11.30 -7.81 -33.52
C ARG A 269 -11.77 -6.89 -34.65
N GLY A 270 -10.87 -6.04 -35.15
CA GLY A 270 -11.14 -5.13 -36.28
C GLY A 270 -11.74 -3.77 -35.88
N ARG A 271 -12.03 -3.56 -34.59
CA ARG A 271 -12.58 -2.31 -34.08
C ARG A 271 -11.56 -1.59 -33.20
N ARG A 272 -11.29 -0.32 -33.48
CA ARG A 272 -10.29 0.48 -32.74
C ARG A 272 -10.92 1.61 -31.96
N ILE A 273 -10.59 1.72 -30.68
CA ILE A 273 -10.97 2.88 -29.87
C ILE A 273 -10.23 4.12 -30.35
N ARG A 274 -10.97 5.14 -30.78
CA ARG A 274 -10.41 6.44 -31.18
C ARG A 274 -10.22 7.35 -29.98
N ARG A 275 -11.22 7.42 -29.11
CA ARG A 275 -11.18 8.17 -27.86
C ARG A 275 -12.23 7.68 -26.88
N VAL A 276 -12.01 7.98 -25.60
CA VAL A 276 -12.99 7.81 -24.52
C VAL A 276 -13.27 9.13 -23.82
N TYR A 277 -14.46 9.25 -23.23
CA TYR A 277 -14.93 10.41 -22.46
C TYR A 277 -15.86 9.95 -21.33
N LEU A 278 -16.05 10.81 -20.33
CA LEU A 278 -16.95 10.56 -19.21
C LEU A 278 -18.28 11.28 -19.47
N GLU A 279 -19.39 10.70 -19.06
CA GLU A 279 -20.68 11.40 -18.98
C GLU A 279 -21.15 11.42 -17.52
N PRO A 280 -21.36 12.60 -16.90
CA PRO A 280 -21.16 13.94 -17.47
C PRO A 280 -19.69 14.29 -17.80
N ASP A 281 -19.49 15.23 -18.75
CA ASP A 281 -18.20 15.55 -19.38
C ASP A 281 -17.19 16.36 -18.52
N ASP A 282 -17.59 16.88 -17.35
CA ASP A 282 -16.73 17.66 -16.43
C ASP A 282 -17.02 17.32 -14.96
N PRO A 283 -16.77 16.06 -14.53
CA PRO A 283 -17.00 15.68 -13.14
C PRO A 283 -15.99 16.36 -12.21
N LYS A 284 -16.44 16.77 -11.02
CA LYS A 284 -15.57 17.36 -10.01
C LYS A 284 -14.65 16.33 -9.38
N ALA A 285 -13.38 16.68 -9.22
CA ALA A 285 -12.44 15.77 -8.57
C ALA A 285 -12.73 15.70 -7.08
N TYR A 286 -12.43 14.56 -6.47
CA TYR A 286 -12.46 14.45 -5.03
C TYR A 286 -11.31 15.28 -4.40
N PRO A 287 -11.58 16.25 -3.51
CA PRO A 287 -10.56 17.20 -3.03
C PRO A 287 -9.33 16.54 -2.38
N GLU A 288 -9.52 15.44 -1.67
CA GLU A 288 -8.46 14.68 -1.02
C GLU A 288 -7.55 13.99 -2.05
N ALA A 289 -8.10 13.60 -3.21
CA ALA A 289 -7.32 13.06 -4.31
C ALA A 289 -6.40 14.14 -4.90
N ILE A 290 -6.91 15.36 -5.08
CA ILE A 290 -6.13 16.53 -5.51
C ILE A 290 -5.03 16.85 -4.50
N LYS A 291 -5.37 16.89 -3.21
CA LYS A 291 -4.39 17.12 -2.14
C LYS A 291 -3.31 16.05 -2.12
N ALA A 292 -3.66 14.78 -2.34
CA ALA A 292 -2.68 13.70 -2.40
C ALA A 292 -1.73 13.87 -3.59
N ILE A 293 -2.25 14.18 -4.78
CA ILE A 293 -1.47 14.42 -6.00
C ILE A 293 -0.46 15.56 -5.81
N LEU A 294 -0.91 16.71 -5.30
CA LEU A 294 -0.05 17.89 -5.13
C LEU A 294 1.05 17.69 -4.08
N ASN A 295 0.82 16.82 -3.11
CA ASN A 295 1.77 16.50 -2.05
C ASN A 295 2.62 15.25 -2.33
N ALA A 296 2.46 14.61 -3.49
CA ALA A 296 3.19 13.40 -3.81
C ALA A 296 4.67 13.68 -4.07
N ASP A 297 5.53 12.74 -3.67
CA ASP A 297 6.93 12.72 -4.07
C ASP A 297 7.08 11.90 -5.38
N MET A 298 6.21 10.89 -5.58
CA MET A 298 6.07 10.13 -6.82
C MET A 298 4.60 9.92 -7.19
N ILE A 299 4.29 10.00 -8.48
CA ILE A 299 2.98 9.68 -9.04
C ILE A 299 3.15 8.59 -10.10
N ILE A 300 2.33 7.55 -9.99
CA ILE A 300 2.37 6.35 -10.85
C ILE A 300 1.02 6.21 -11.54
N ALA A 301 0.99 6.19 -12.87
CA ALA A 301 -0.20 5.82 -13.62
C ALA A 301 -0.09 4.38 -14.12
N GLY A 302 -1.15 3.60 -13.93
CA GLY A 302 -1.16 2.19 -14.26
C GLY A 302 -0.32 1.33 -13.30
N PRO A 303 -0.14 0.03 -13.61
CA PRO A 303 -0.68 -0.68 -14.76
C PRO A 303 -2.19 -0.94 -14.62
N GLY A 304 -2.86 -1.23 -15.73
CA GLY A 304 -4.30 -1.45 -15.79
C GLY A 304 -4.83 -1.18 -17.20
N SER A 305 -6.10 -1.51 -17.44
CA SER A 305 -6.73 -1.22 -18.74
C SER A 305 -6.55 0.24 -19.12
N LEU A 306 -6.00 0.46 -20.31
CA LEU A 306 -5.58 1.79 -20.74
C LEU A 306 -6.81 2.72 -20.81
N TYR A 307 -7.83 2.29 -21.55
CA TYR A 307 -9.02 3.09 -21.83
C TYR A 307 -10.07 3.00 -20.72
N THR A 308 -10.11 1.91 -19.96
CA THR A 308 -11.15 1.71 -18.94
C THR A 308 -10.69 1.86 -17.49
N SER A 309 -9.39 1.87 -17.21
CA SER A 309 -8.86 2.02 -15.83
C SER A 309 -7.95 3.22 -15.65
N VAL A 310 -7.05 3.50 -16.59
CA VAL A 310 -6.06 4.59 -16.44
C VAL A 310 -6.61 5.92 -16.96
N ILE A 311 -6.95 5.99 -18.25
CA ILE A 311 -7.46 7.20 -18.89
C ILE A 311 -8.70 7.79 -18.19
N PRO A 312 -9.68 7.01 -17.68
CA PRO A 312 -10.85 7.58 -17.03
C PRO A 312 -10.55 8.45 -15.80
N ASN A 313 -9.44 8.19 -15.11
CA ASN A 313 -8.99 9.07 -14.02
C ASN A 313 -8.46 10.41 -14.54
N LEU A 314 -7.84 10.43 -15.73
CA LEU A 314 -7.29 11.63 -16.37
C LEU A 314 -8.37 12.46 -17.09
N LEU A 315 -9.53 11.86 -17.37
CA LEU A 315 -10.68 12.57 -17.92
C LEU A 315 -11.39 13.45 -16.89
N VAL A 316 -11.03 13.35 -15.59
CA VAL A 316 -11.45 14.29 -14.55
C VAL A 316 -10.54 15.53 -14.64
N PRO A 317 -11.02 16.71 -15.09
CA PRO A 317 -10.13 17.81 -15.47
C PRO A 317 -9.22 18.29 -14.35
N GLU A 318 -9.77 18.44 -13.14
CA GLU A 318 -9.02 18.87 -11.95
C GLU A 318 -7.90 17.87 -11.56
N ILE A 319 -8.09 16.56 -11.79
CA ILE A 319 -7.03 15.55 -11.58
C ILE A 319 -5.89 15.80 -12.57
N THR A 320 -6.20 16.03 -13.85
CA THR A 320 -5.19 16.30 -14.89
C THR A 320 -4.45 17.62 -14.62
N GLU A 321 -5.14 18.65 -14.14
CA GLU A 321 -4.51 19.91 -13.74
C GLU A 321 -3.59 19.74 -12.52
N ALA A 322 -4.04 19.02 -11.50
CA ALA A 322 -3.22 18.70 -10.33
C ALA A 322 -1.98 17.89 -10.72
N LEU A 323 -2.13 16.92 -11.63
CA LEU A 323 -1.02 16.15 -12.18
C LEU A 323 -0.03 17.03 -12.93
N ALA A 324 -0.49 18.00 -13.70
CA ALA A 324 0.39 18.94 -14.39
C ALA A 324 1.15 19.82 -13.38
N ALA A 325 0.48 20.32 -12.34
CA ALA A 325 1.05 21.22 -11.33
C ALA A 325 2.00 20.51 -10.34
N ALA A 326 1.81 19.22 -10.07
CA ALA A 326 2.61 18.47 -9.11
C ALA A 326 4.09 18.41 -9.53
N ARG A 327 5.00 18.57 -8.55
CA ARG A 327 6.46 18.47 -8.75
C ARG A 327 7.00 17.05 -8.62
N ALA A 328 6.14 16.08 -8.35
CA ALA A 328 6.47 14.68 -8.15
C ALA A 328 7.17 14.06 -9.37
N VAL A 329 7.93 12.99 -9.15
CA VAL A 329 8.39 12.09 -10.22
C VAL A 329 7.16 11.37 -10.80
N LYS A 330 6.85 11.62 -12.08
CA LYS A 330 5.66 11.05 -12.75
C LYS A 330 6.06 9.90 -13.66
N VAL A 331 5.60 8.70 -13.32
CA VAL A 331 5.90 7.45 -14.02
C VAL A 331 4.62 6.85 -14.59
N TYR A 332 4.63 6.49 -15.87
CA TYR A 332 3.63 5.58 -16.43
C TYR A 332 4.19 4.15 -16.42
N VAL A 333 3.43 3.21 -15.86
CA VAL A 333 3.76 1.77 -15.89
C VAL A 333 2.95 1.13 -17.01
N CYS A 334 3.65 0.73 -18.06
CA CYS A 334 3.04 0.13 -19.24
C CYS A 334 2.53 -1.29 -18.93
N ASN A 335 1.43 -1.68 -19.57
CA ASN A 335 0.95 -3.06 -19.51
C ASN A 335 1.97 -4.00 -20.15
N ILE A 336 2.04 -5.25 -19.64
CA ILE A 336 2.95 -6.29 -20.18
C ILE A 336 2.37 -6.91 -21.46
N ALA A 337 1.04 -7.04 -21.50
CA ALA A 337 0.32 -7.61 -22.64
C ALA A 337 -0.79 -6.66 -23.09
N THR A 338 -1.07 -6.68 -24.39
CA THR A 338 -2.19 -5.96 -24.99
C THR A 338 -3.51 -6.58 -24.54
N GLN A 339 -4.57 -5.77 -24.56
CA GLN A 339 -5.92 -6.20 -24.22
C GLN A 339 -6.78 -6.21 -25.47
N PRO A 340 -7.36 -7.36 -25.83
CA PRO A 340 -8.25 -7.47 -26.97
C PRO A 340 -9.39 -6.45 -26.91
N GLY A 341 -9.61 -5.72 -28.01
CA GLY A 341 -10.62 -4.68 -28.14
C GLY A 341 -10.24 -3.32 -27.54
N GLU A 342 -9.15 -3.22 -26.77
CA GLU A 342 -8.66 -1.96 -26.20
C GLU A 342 -7.34 -1.50 -26.85
N THR A 343 -6.33 -2.37 -26.88
CA THR A 343 -4.94 -2.01 -27.20
C THR A 343 -4.31 -2.96 -28.21
N ASP A 344 -5.12 -3.51 -29.12
CA ASP A 344 -4.65 -4.40 -30.18
C ASP A 344 -3.53 -3.75 -31.01
N GLY A 345 -2.40 -4.43 -31.11
CA GLY A 345 -1.22 -3.96 -31.86
C GLY A 345 -0.46 -2.79 -31.24
N TYR A 346 -0.78 -2.37 -30.01
CA TYR A 346 -0.09 -1.24 -29.37
C TYR A 346 1.30 -1.62 -28.86
N ASP A 347 2.29 -0.79 -29.16
CA ASP A 347 3.58 -0.79 -28.46
C ASP A 347 3.55 0.12 -27.21
N VAL A 348 4.66 0.23 -26.48
CA VAL A 348 4.76 1.11 -25.30
C VAL A 348 4.51 2.59 -25.65
N HIS A 349 4.97 3.03 -26.82
CA HIS A 349 4.78 4.41 -27.26
C HIS A 349 3.30 4.71 -27.56
N ASP A 350 2.59 3.80 -28.21
CA ASP A 350 1.17 3.92 -28.51
C ASP A 350 0.34 4.08 -27.22
N HIS A 351 0.67 3.32 -26.17
CA HIS A 351 0.04 3.46 -24.86
C HIS A 351 0.23 4.85 -24.26
N LEU A 352 1.46 5.37 -24.29
CA LEU A 352 1.75 6.72 -23.79
C LEU A 352 1.06 7.79 -24.64
N ALA A 353 1.10 7.66 -25.98
CA ALA A 353 0.48 8.60 -26.89
C ALA A 353 -1.05 8.67 -26.68
N ALA A 354 -1.70 7.54 -26.42
CA ALA A 354 -3.10 7.51 -26.03
C ALA A 354 -3.34 8.26 -24.71
N LEU A 355 -2.52 8.09 -23.68
CA LEU A 355 -2.65 8.86 -22.43
C LEU A 355 -2.48 10.37 -22.66
N GLU A 356 -1.43 10.78 -23.38
CA GLU A 356 -1.12 12.19 -23.62
C GLU A 356 -2.19 12.88 -24.48
N SER A 357 -2.75 12.18 -25.46
CA SER A 357 -3.84 12.69 -26.31
C SER A 357 -5.13 12.92 -25.51
N HIS A 358 -5.45 12.05 -24.55
CA HIS A 358 -6.66 12.22 -23.71
C HIS A 358 -6.46 13.25 -22.60
N ALA A 359 -5.24 13.35 -22.04
CA ALA A 359 -4.90 14.38 -21.07
C ALA A 359 -4.66 15.76 -21.72
N ASN A 360 -4.56 15.82 -23.05
CA ASN A 360 -4.16 16.99 -23.83
C ASN A 360 -2.84 17.64 -23.35
N ARG A 361 -1.97 16.86 -22.71
CA ARG A 361 -0.72 17.29 -22.07
C ARG A 361 0.25 16.12 -21.91
N LYS A 362 1.54 16.42 -21.92
CA LYS A 362 2.60 15.47 -21.56
C LYS A 362 2.77 15.42 -20.04
N LEU A 363 2.10 14.45 -19.40
CA LEU A 363 2.10 14.32 -17.94
C LEU A 363 3.24 13.44 -17.41
N PHE A 364 3.60 12.38 -18.15
CA PHE A 364 4.52 11.34 -17.69
C PHE A 364 5.84 11.39 -18.45
N HIS A 365 6.91 11.73 -17.74
CA HIS A 365 8.24 11.86 -18.32
C HIS A 365 9.05 10.58 -18.23
N PHE A 366 8.62 9.63 -17.38
CA PHE A 366 9.23 8.32 -17.24
C PHE A 366 8.20 7.26 -17.63
N VAL A 367 8.61 6.31 -18.45
CA VAL A 367 7.80 5.13 -18.77
C VAL A 367 8.57 3.90 -18.33
N LEU A 368 7.95 3.11 -17.47
CA LEU A 368 8.47 1.83 -17.02
C LEU A 368 7.80 0.72 -17.81
N ALA A 369 8.60 -0.05 -18.54
CA ALA A 369 8.12 -1.15 -19.39
C ALA A 369 8.90 -2.43 -19.12
N ASN A 370 8.25 -3.55 -19.39
CA ASN A 370 8.87 -4.86 -19.29
C ASN A 370 9.76 -5.13 -20.53
N ASP A 371 10.99 -5.61 -20.33
CA ASP A 371 11.91 -5.98 -21.44
C ASP A 371 12.01 -7.49 -21.68
N HIS A 372 11.38 -8.31 -20.84
CA HIS A 372 11.42 -9.76 -21.01
C HIS A 372 10.19 -10.28 -21.77
N ILE A 373 10.36 -10.87 -22.95
CA ILE A 373 9.24 -11.41 -23.73
C ILE A 373 9.29 -12.95 -23.73
N PRO A 374 8.36 -13.65 -23.05
CA PRO A 374 8.26 -15.10 -23.10
C PRO A 374 7.94 -15.62 -24.50
N ARG A 375 8.37 -16.86 -24.78
CA ARG A 375 8.06 -17.54 -26.05
C ARG A 375 6.59 -17.88 -26.21
N GLN A 376 5.90 -18.16 -25.10
CA GLN A 376 4.48 -18.46 -25.11
C GLN A 376 3.68 -17.16 -25.19
N PRO A 377 2.55 -17.12 -25.90
CA PRO A 377 1.68 -15.95 -25.91
C PRO A 377 1.13 -15.67 -24.50
N PRO A 378 0.76 -14.42 -24.19
CA PRO A 378 0.13 -14.08 -22.92
C PRO A 378 -1.24 -14.76 -22.80
N ALA A 379 -1.77 -14.84 -21.58
CA ALA A 379 -3.08 -15.42 -21.36
C ALA A 379 -4.19 -14.53 -21.93
N GLY A 380 -5.06 -15.12 -22.74
CA GLY A 380 -6.20 -14.44 -23.37
C GLY A 380 -6.15 -14.56 -24.89
N GLU A 381 -7.27 -14.98 -25.50
CA GLU A 381 -7.35 -15.12 -26.95
C GLU A 381 -7.17 -13.75 -27.63
N GLY A 382 -6.16 -13.62 -28.48
CA GLY A 382 -5.83 -12.37 -29.17
C GLY A 382 -5.00 -11.36 -28.37
N SER A 383 -4.55 -11.71 -27.16
CA SER A 383 -3.59 -10.89 -26.42
C SER A 383 -2.17 -11.12 -26.94
N GLU A 384 -1.39 -10.06 -27.05
CA GLU A 384 0.00 -10.06 -27.53
C GLU A 384 0.91 -9.40 -26.49
N TRP A 385 2.20 -9.73 -26.49
CA TRP A 385 3.16 -9.03 -25.64
C TRP A 385 3.36 -7.60 -26.15
N VAL A 386 3.25 -6.61 -25.25
CA VAL A 386 3.51 -5.21 -25.62
C VAL A 386 4.98 -5.08 -25.98
N GLN A 387 5.25 -4.59 -27.19
CA GLN A 387 6.60 -4.45 -27.71
C GLN A 387 7.24 -3.15 -27.22
N LEU A 388 8.57 -3.17 -27.03
CA LEU A 388 9.33 -1.95 -26.86
C LEU A 388 9.33 -1.17 -28.19
N PRO A 389 9.32 0.17 -28.16
CA PRO A 389 9.24 0.97 -29.36
C PRO A 389 10.52 0.79 -30.19
N GLN A 390 10.38 0.59 -31.49
CA GLN A 390 11.52 0.37 -32.39
C GLN A 390 12.41 1.61 -32.53
N GLN A 391 11.83 2.80 -32.38
CA GLN A 391 12.51 4.08 -32.49
C GLN A 391 12.61 4.77 -31.13
N ARG A 392 13.67 5.55 -30.93
CA ARG A 392 13.74 6.43 -29.76
C ARG A 392 12.82 7.63 -29.99
N HIS A 393 11.76 7.71 -29.19
CA HIS A 393 10.86 8.85 -29.20
C HIS A 393 11.38 9.94 -28.26
N GLY A 394 11.39 11.19 -28.74
CA GLY A 394 11.62 12.35 -27.89
C GLY A 394 10.38 12.66 -27.04
N GLY A 395 10.56 12.94 -25.75
CA GLY A 395 9.47 13.41 -24.87
C GLY A 395 9.29 12.60 -23.59
N TYR A 396 9.83 11.38 -23.52
CA TYR A 396 9.87 10.59 -22.29
C TYR A 396 11.15 9.77 -22.21
N ARG A 397 11.48 9.31 -21.01
CA ARG A 397 12.58 8.40 -20.73
C ARG A 397 12.02 7.00 -20.49
N LEU A 398 12.31 6.09 -21.42
CA LEU A 398 12.00 4.68 -21.28
C LEU A 398 12.98 4.02 -20.30
N ILE A 399 12.43 3.37 -19.27
CA ILE A 399 13.15 2.56 -18.29
C ILE A 399 12.61 1.15 -18.43
N THR A 400 13.51 0.18 -18.57
CA THR A 400 13.13 -1.22 -18.72
C THR A 400 13.68 -2.06 -17.58
N ALA A 401 12.92 -3.10 -17.24
CA ALA A 401 13.34 -4.14 -16.31
C ALA A 401 12.51 -5.40 -16.59
N ASP A 402 12.95 -6.53 -16.03
CA ASP A 402 12.08 -7.71 -15.89
C ASP A 402 11.02 -7.39 -14.84
N LEU A 403 9.76 -7.30 -15.27
CA LEU A 403 8.63 -6.97 -14.39
C LEU A 403 7.63 -8.12 -14.24
N GLN A 404 7.91 -9.30 -14.81
CA GLN A 404 6.93 -10.38 -14.91
C GLN A 404 6.81 -11.20 -13.64
N ASP A 405 5.58 -11.54 -13.28
CA ASP A 405 5.24 -12.52 -12.25
C ASP A 405 5.63 -13.93 -12.73
N ARG A 406 6.21 -14.73 -11.83
CA ARG A 406 6.73 -16.06 -12.16
C ARG A 406 5.65 -17.06 -12.56
N GLU A 407 4.48 -16.99 -11.95
CA GLU A 407 3.37 -17.92 -12.19
C GLU A 407 2.44 -17.38 -13.28
N ARG A 408 2.33 -16.06 -13.39
CA ARG A 408 1.47 -15.39 -14.37
C ARG A 408 2.27 -14.34 -15.14
N PRO A 409 3.07 -14.74 -16.14
CA PRO A 409 3.98 -13.83 -16.84
C PRO A 409 3.32 -12.62 -17.52
N TRP A 410 2.02 -12.69 -17.79
CA TRP A 410 1.20 -11.57 -18.29
C TRP A 410 0.81 -10.54 -17.21
N ARG A 411 1.24 -10.72 -15.96
CA ARG A 411 1.03 -9.82 -14.83
C ARG A 411 2.35 -9.32 -14.27
N HIS A 412 2.27 -8.16 -13.61
CA HIS A 412 3.41 -7.58 -12.92
C HIS A 412 3.67 -8.31 -11.60
N ASP A 413 4.94 -8.66 -11.37
CA ASP A 413 5.46 -9.12 -10.09
C ASP A 413 5.51 -7.95 -9.09
N PRO A 414 4.84 -8.05 -7.93
CA PRO A 414 4.83 -6.98 -6.94
C PRO A 414 6.22 -6.58 -6.44
N GLU A 415 7.12 -7.53 -6.19
CA GLU A 415 8.44 -7.23 -5.61
C GLU A 415 9.35 -6.56 -6.62
N LYS A 416 9.42 -7.09 -7.85
CA LYS A 416 10.17 -6.47 -8.94
C LYS A 416 9.65 -5.07 -9.22
N MET A 417 8.33 -4.91 -9.18
CA MET A 417 7.70 -3.62 -9.44
C MET A 417 8.02 -2.57 -8.37
N GLY A 418 7.87 -2.93 -7.09
CA GLY A 418 8.23 -2.04 -5.99
C GLY A 418 9.69 -1.63 -6.05
N ARG A 419 10.60 -2.56 -6.37
CA ARG A 419 12.04 -2.27 -6.51
C ARG A 419 12.32 -1.28 -7.65
N ALA A 420 11.81 -1.56 -8.85
CA ALA A 420 12.04 -0.72 -10.01
C ALA A 420 11.52 0.72 -9.80
N LEU A 421 10.33 0.87 -9.22
CA LEU A 421 9.76 2.19 -8.91
C LEU A 421 10.60 2.95 -7.87
N MET A 422 11.07 2.28 -6.82
CA MET A 422 11.91 2.91 -5.80
C MET A 422 13.30 3.29 -6.33
N GLU A 423 13.86 2.52 -7.26
CA GLU A 423 15.09 2.88 -7.97
C GLU A 423 14.90 4.13 -8.84
N ILE A 424 13.77 4.24 -9.54
CA ILE A 424 13.40 5.46 -10.29
C ILE A 424 13.30 6.65 -9.35
N LEU A 425 12.59 6.50 -8.21
CA LEU A 425 12.44 7.57 -7.23
C LEU A 425 13.79 8.01 -6.67
N SER A 426 14.64 7.07 -6.26
CA SER A 426 15.96 7.40 -5.69
C SER A 426 16.89 8.10 -6.69
N LYS A 427 16.67 7.91 -8.00
CA LYS A 427 17.54 8.47 -9.04
C LYS A 427 17.06 9.83 -9.55
N TYR A 428 15.76 10.10 -9.46
CA TYR A 428 15.13 11.26 -10.12
C TYR A 428 14.26 12.13 -9.21
N GLY A 429 14.01 11.72 -7.97
CA GLY A 429 13.36 12.52 -6.92
C GLY A 429 14.40 13.13 -5.99
#